data_AF-A0A7S1C024-F1
#
_entry.id   AF-A0A7S1C024-F1
#
_cell.length_a   1.000
_cell.length_b   1.000
_cell.length_c   1.000
_cell.angle_alpha   90.00
_cell.angle_beta   90.00
_cell.angle_gamma   90.00
#
_symmetry.space_group_name_H-M   'P 1'
#
loop_
_entity.id
_entity.type
_entity.pdbx_description
1 polymer ?
#
loop_
_entity_poly.entity_id
_entity_poly.type
_entity_poly.pdbx_seq_one_letter_code
_entity_poly.pdbx_strand_id
1 'polypeptide(L)'
;MGEPGIVVPVIDPIILTYDEGTDNERDAIDILGAYTFGAKAMGGDTEALRVDMLTAGLGTLTNFHPSLFNILPGGVLEDPLLDRAKDHGAGAFTAYHNYSYKAKQKINAGDELFTTTSGDWFSIRNIPTKETYQKVDKLSQALTKMKNQNDKFTENQFLHMLYTLKNNVFPKLKKKDILMKLLPKDPDEALAISEVGSAKLNLENRNLSWLRANGACLDNIREGVSTIPQAGRGAFARRFIPKGTLVSPAPLLHIQHEEYFGVEHPKEEEKRKDGNAFQLLLNYCFGHDESTWLFCPTTSVMLINHNHEKANAEIRWGADSPSSSLTYRTEPKDDLADQTTIQLSFDFIATEDIQAGEEIFIDYGIEWENAWKEHVSLWRGGTEKKTEEYKPASVMNSTHVKISTNPEEYPHHSLICKRDPFSSDEIPNLPIIEEYSGLGDSEEARNLQKLYGDNQYRWWWPCKVNDMGTDLEKYNVTIYQKAPKSASDQVLLTILNFPRNQIRFVDRKYSSD
;
A
#
# COMPACT_ATOMS: atom_id res chain seq x y z
N MET A 1 16.18 -11.92 21.68
CA MET A 1 15.54 -12.06 20.35
C MET A 1 14.06 -12.22 20.61
N GLY A 2 13.27 -11.17 20.41
CA GLY A 2 11.82 -11.25 20.56
C GLY A 2 11.25 -12.16 19.47
N GLU A 3 10.17 -12.89 19.76
CA GLU A 3 9.45 -13.68 18.77
C GLU A 3 9.22 -12.83 17.50
N PRO A 4 9.37 -13.42 16.30
CA PRO A 4 9.09 -12.71 15.07
C PRO A 4 7.66 -12.18 15.15
N GLY A 5 7.50 -10.86 15.08
CA GLY A 5 6.19 -10.23 15.00
C GLY A 5 5.39 -10.86 13.86
N ILE A 6 4.07 -10.86 13.98
CA ILE A 6 3.19 -11.36 12.92
C ILE A 6 3.46 -10.54 11.65
N VAL A 7 4.20 -11.13 10.72
CA VAL A 7 4.44 -10.60 9.37
C VAL A 7 3.33 -11.16 8.50
N VAL A 8 2.41 -10.30 8.07
CA VAL A 8 1.42 -10.68 7.07
C VAL A 8 1.95 -10.24 5.71
N PRO A 9 2.22 -11.18 4.80
CA PRO A 9 2.66 -10.83 3.45
C PRO A 9 1.52 -10.13 2.73
N VAL A 10 1.88 -9.15 1.94
CA VAL A 10 0.99 -8.41 1.05
C VAL A 10 1.47 -8.68 -0.36
N ILE A 11 0.52 -8.72 -1.30
CA ILE A 11 0.85 -8.70 -2.71
C ILE A 11 1.70 -7.50 -3.04
N ASP A 12 2.57 -7.74 -3.99
CA ASP A 12 3.45 -6.78 -4.59
C ASP A 12 2.74 -5.46 -4.91
N PRO A 13 3.28 -4.32 -4.47
CA PRO A 13 2.66 -3.03 -4.68
C PRO A 13 2.55 -2.67 -6.16
N ILE A 14 1.42 -2.10 -6.55
CA ILE A 14 1.12 -1.83 -7.96
C ILE A 14 0.84 -0.37 -8.23
N ILE A 15 1.48 0.13 -9.28
CA ILE A 15 1.78 1.54 -9.50
C ILE A 15 0.70 2.22 -10.31
N LEU A 16 0.11 3.26 -9.72
CA LEU A 16 -0.83 4.16 -10.38
C LEU A 16 -0.16 5.50 -10.69
N THR A 17 -0.27 5.93 -11.95
CA THR A 17 0.08 7.28 -12.40
C THR A 17 -1.20 8.10 -12.60
N TYR A 18 -1.29 9.29 -12.01
CA TYR A 18 -2.44 10.20 -12.15
C TYR A 18 -2.12 11.38 -13.06
N ASP A 19 -3.03 11.71 -13.97
CA ASP A 19 -3.12 13.04 -14.61
C ASP A 19 -4.00 13.98 -13.75
N GLU A 20 -3.73 15.28 -13.79
CA GLU A 20 -4.58 16.32 -13.19
C GLU A 20 -5.71 16.76 -14.17
N GLY A 21 -6.14 15.88 -15.07
CA GLY A 21 -6.95 16.18 -16.26
C GLY A 21 -8.46 15.88 -16.14
N THR A 22 -9.26 16.95 -16.09
CA THR A 22 -10.73 16.98 -16.28
C THR A 22 -11.64 16.32 -15.23
N ASP A 23 -12.81 16.94 -15.01
CA ASP A 23 -13.75 16.58 -13.93
C ASP A 23 -14.38 15.17 -14.06
N ASN A 24 -14.37 14.55 -15.26
CA ASN A 24 -15.00 13.25 -15.53
C ASN A 24 -14.08 12.04 -15.26
N GLU A 25 -12.77 12.23 -15.12
CA GLU A 25 -11.84 11.16 -14.71
C GLU A 25 -11.83 10.92 -13.20
N ARG A 26 -12.51 11.77 -12.42
CA ARG A 26 -12.48 11.74 -10.96
C ARG A 26 -13.11 10.49 -10.34
N ASP A 27 -14.13 9.89 -10.94
CA ASP A 27 -14.90 8.85 -10.26
C ASP A 27 -14.18 7.49 -10.19
N ALA A 28 -13.45 7.10 -11.24
CA ALA A 28 -12.59 5.92 -11.21
C ALA A 28 -11.29 6.15 -10.41
N ILE A 29 -10.77 7.39 -10.46
CA ILE A 29 -9.67 7.87 -9.61
C ILE A 29 -10.05 7.80 -8.12
N ASP A 30 -11.33 8.01 -7.78
CA ASP A 30 -11.79 8.03 -6.40
C ASP A 30 -11.81 6.64 -5.76
N ILE A 31 -12.21 5.58 -6.48
CA ILE A 31 -12.18 4.22 -5.92
C ILE A 31 -10.74 3.72 -5.79
N LEU A 32 -9.91 3.82 -6.83
CA LEU A 32 -8.50 3.38 -6.75
C LEU A 32 -7.74 4.18 -5.68
N GLY A 33 -7.90 5.51 -5.66
CA GLY A 33 -7.27 6.39 -4.68
C GLY A 33 -7.67 6.13 -3.23
N ALA A 34 -8.84 5.51 -2.98
CA ALA A 34 -9.26 5.09 -1.64
C ALA A 34 -8.50 3.86 -1.11
N TYR A 35 -7.92 3.05 -2.00
CA TYR A 35 -7.26 1.78 -1.67
C TYR A 35 -5.75 1.76 -1.95
N THR A 36 -5.21 2.83 -2.51
CA THR A 36 -3.76 2.99 -2.73
C THR A 36 -3.07 3.83 -1.66
N PHE A 37 -1.76 3.63 -1.56
CA PHE A 37 -0.90 4.30 -0.60
C PHE A 37 0.21 5.05 -1.33
N GLY A 38 0.65 6.18 -0.75
CA GLY A 38 1.74 6.96 -1.32
C GLY A 38 3.03 6.14 -1.45
N ALA A 39 3.52 5.96 -2.68
CA ALA A 39 4.60 5.02 -2.98
C ALA A 39 5.90 5.28 -2.22
N LYS A 40 6.16 6.56 -1.92
CA LYS A 40 7.31 7.01 -1.13
C LYS A 40 7.38 6.39 0.26
N ALA A 41 6.24 6.11 0.89
CA ALA A 41 6.21 5.48 2.21
C ALA A 41 6.66 4.00 2.15
N MET A 42 6.54 3.38 0.97
CA MET A 42 6.79 1.95 0.76
C MET A 42 8.08 1.68 -0.01
N GLY A 43 8.65 2.68 -0.70
CA GLY A 43 9.90 2.56 -1.45
C GLY A 43 9.71 2.38 -2.96
N GLY A 44 8.50 2.62 -3.49
CA GLY A 44 8.22 2.59 -4.93
C GLY A 44 8.19 3.98 -5.58
N ASP A 45 8.66 5.03 -4.90
CA ASP A 45 8.66 6.40 -5.44
C ASP A 45 9.62 6.61 -6.61
N THR A 46 10.46 5.62 -6.92
CA THR A 46 11.36 5.67 -8.08
C THR A 46 10.67 5.35 -9.39
N GLU A 47 9.43 4.86 -9.38
CA GLU A 47 8.76 4.22 -10.52
C GLU A 47 8.01 5.14 -11.48
N ALA A 48 7.62 6.34 -11.05
CA ALA A 48 7.09 7.41 -11.90
C ALA A 48 7.27 8.76 -11.18
N LEU A 49 6.89 9.87 -11.82
CA LEU A 49 6.90 11.18 -11.18
C LEU A 49 5.87 11.25 -10.03
N ARG A 50 4.73 10.57 -10.22
CA ARG A 50 3.67 10.39 -9.23
C ARG A 50 3.27 8.92 -9.25
N VAL A 51 3.43 8.26 -8.11
CA VAL A 51 3.18 6.84 -7.94
C VAL A 51 2.37 6.67 -6.66
N ASP A 52 1.22 6.04 -6.79
CA ASP A 52 0.56 5.39 -5.66
C ASP A 52 0.66 3.88 -5.83
N MET A 53 0.71 3.15 -4.71
CA MET A 53 0.82 1.70 -4.72
C MET A 53 -0.41 1.06 -4.09
N LEU A 54 -1.05 0.15 -4.80
CA LEU A 54 -2.06 -0.75 -4.24
C LEU A 54 -1.38 -1.81 -3.38
N THR A 55 -1.81 -2.00 -2.14
CA THR A 55 -1.24 -3.00 -1.21
C THR A 55 -2.30 -4.02 -0.79
N ALA A 56 -2.59 -4.96 -1.70
CA ALA A 56 -3.66 -5.94 -1.51
C ALA A 56 -3.40 -6.90 -0.33
N GLY A 57 -4.45 -7.17 0.44
CA GLY A 57 -4.38 -7.86 1.72
C GLY A 57 -4.60 -6.86 2.84
N LEU A 58 -3.69 -6.78 3.82
CA LEU A 58 -3.90 -5.88 4.96
C LEU A 58 -3.98 -4.39 4.57
N GLY A 59 -3.30 -3.94 3.53
CA GLY A 59 -3.32 -2.53 3.16
C GLY A 59 -4.69 -2.05 2.71
N THR A 60 -5.39 -2.84 1.93
CA THR A 60 -6.74 -2.55 1.43
C THR A 60 -7.85 -2.94 2.41
N LEU A 61 -7.62 -3.94 3.28
CA LEU A 61 -8.65 -4.49 4.16
C LEU A 61 -8.69 -3.88 5.56
N THR A 62 -7.60 -3.25 6.02
CA THR A 62 -7.56 -2.70 7.37
C THR A 62 -8.12 -1.29 7.44
N ASN A 63 -8.83 -1.00 8.52
CA ASN A 63 -9.36 0.33 8.75
C ASN A 63 -8.23 1.30 9.17
N PHE A 64 -8.37 2.56 8.77
CA PHE A 64 -7.51 3.63 9.24
C PHE A 64 -8.09 4.22 10.54
N HIS A 65 -7.30 4.25 11.61
CA HIS A 65 -7.73 4.90 12.85
C HIS A 65 -6.62 5.77 13.46
N PRO A 66 -6.84 7.08 13.66
CA PRO A 66 -5.77 8.01 14.03
C PRO A 66 -5.21 7.77 15.45
N SER A 67 -6.01 7.16 16.34
CA SER A 67 -5.58 6.83 17.71
C SER A 67 -5.30 5.35 17.97
N LEU A 68 -5.85 4.44 17.16
CA LEU A 68 -5.90 3.00 17.49
C LEU A 68 -5.03 2.14 16.59
N PHE A 69 -4.32 2.76 15.63
CA PHE A 69 -3.39 2.02 14.77
C PHE A 69 -2.41 1.18 15.59
N ASN A 70 -2.45 -0.13 15.33
CA ASN A 70 -1.73 -1.17 16.04
C ASN A 70 -0.86 -2.02 15.11
N ILE A 71 -0.94 -1.79 13.81
CA ILE A 71 -0.01 -2.27 12.80
C ILE A 71 0.60 -1.10 12.05
N LEU A 72 1.81 -1.30 11.54
CA LEU A 72 2.57 -0.31 10.79
C LEU A 72 3.13 -0.97 9.53
N PRO A 73 3.09 -0.27 8.39
CA PRO A 73 3.65 -0.78 7.16
C PRO A 73 5.17 -1.01 7.30
N GLY A 74 5.64 -2.11 6.74
CA GLY A 74 7.05 -2.46 6.60
C GLY A 74 7.64 -1.90 5.31
N GLY A 75 8.85 -2.35 4.98
CA GLY A 75 9.46 -2.08 3.68
C GLY A 75 9.09 -3.15 2.66
N VAL A 76 9.19 -2.80 1.38
CA VAL A 76 9.22 -3.77 0.27
C VAL A 76 10.64 -4.34 0.14
N LEU A 77 10.80 -5.45 -0.56
CA LEU A 77 12.09 -5.92 -1.06
C LEU A 77 12.02 -5.97 -2.58
N GLU A 78 12.94 -5.27 -3.25
CA GLU A 78 13.12 -5.42 -4.68
C GLU A 78 13.88 -6.73 -4.92
N ASP A 79 13.24 -7.70 -5.57
CA ASP A 79 13.83 -8.99 -5.92
C ASP A 79 13.51 -9.28 -7.39
N PRO A 80 14.37 -8.83 -8.34
CA PRO A 80 14.18 -9.13 -9.75
C PRO A 80 14.44 -10.62 -9.95
N LEU A 81 13.38 -11.42 -9.80
CA LEU A 81 13.41 -12.87 -10.00
C LEU A 81 13.79 -13.27 -11.43
N LEU A 82 13.66 -12.33 -12.38
CA LEU A 82 13.87 -12.54 -13.80
C LEU A 82 14.85 -11.54 -14.40
N ASP A 83 15.61 -12.05 -15.36
CA ASP A 83 16.52 -11.28 -16.20
C ASP A 83 15.74 -10.72 -17.39
N ARG A 84 15.58 -9.39 -17.43
CA ARG A 84 14.80 -8.69 -18.45
C ARG A 84 15.26 -8.95 -19.88
N ALA A 85 16.53 -9.29 -20.08
CA ALA A 85 17.06 -9.58 -21.40
C ALA A 85 16.78 -11.01 -21.86
N LYS A 86 16.54 -11.94 -20.92
CA LYS A 86 16.49 -13.39 -21.18
C LYS A 86 15.13 -14.02 -20.91
N ASP A 87 14.35 -13.41 -20.04
CA ASP A 87 13.13 -13.98 -19.51
C ASP A 87 11.91 -13.20 -20.04
N HIS A 88 11.11 -13.85 -20.88
CA HIS A 88 9.86 -13.29 -21.42
C HIS A 88 8.79 -12.98 -20.37
N GLY A 89 8.96 -13.48 -19.13
CA GLY A 89 8.11 -13.15 -17.99
C GLY A 89 8.49 -11.86 -17.29
N ALA A 90 9.64 -11.27 -17.62
CA ALA A 90 10.05 -10.02 -17.03
C ALA A 90 9.07 -8.89 -17.38
N GLY A 91 8.54 -8.21 -16.36
CA GLY A 91 7.55 -7.15 -16.51
C GLY A 91 6.10 -7.63 -16.49
N ALA A 92 5.84 -8.95 -16.44
CA ALA A 92 4.49 -9.50 -16.30
C ALA A 92 3.97 -9.46 -14.85
N PHE A 93 4.86 -9.26 -13.88
CA PHE A 93 4.57 -9.09 -12.45
C PHE A 93 5.54 -8.06 -11.85
N THR A 94 5.24 -7.59 -10.65
CA THR A 94 5.99 -6.49 -10.02
C THR A 94 7.25 -7.02 -9.36
N ALA A 95 8.32 -6.22 -9.38
CA ALA A 95 9.60 -6.61 -8.76
C ALA A 95 9.62 -6.36 -7.24
N TYR A 96 8.56 -5.79 -6.69
CA TYR A 96 8.46 -5.44 -5.28
C TYR A 96 7.77 -6.55 -4.50
N HIS A 97 8.50 -7.26 -3.65
CA HIS A 97 8.01 -8.42 -2.92
C HIS A 97 8.13 -8.25 -1.41
N ASN A 98 7.60 -9.20 -0.65
CA ASN A 98 7.76 -9.27 0.81
C ASN A 98 7.31 -8.00 1.57
N TYR A 99 6.37 -7.24 1.02
CA TYR A 99 5.76 -6.15 1.77
C TYR A 99 5.01 -6.74 2.97
N SER A 100 5.18 -6.12 4.13
CA SER A 100 4.69 -6.68 5.38
C SER A 100 4.18 -5.60 6.31
N TYR A 101 3.42 -5.99 7.33
CA TYR A 101 3.09 -5.13 8.45
C TYR A 101 3.79 -5.60 9.72
N LYS A 102 4.22 -4.65 10.54
CA LYS A 102 4.76 -4.89 11.88
C LYS A 102 3.73 -4.50 12.92
N ALA A 103 3.44 -5.41 13.85
CA ALA A 103 2.63 -5.08 15.01
C ALA A 103 3.35 -4.05 15.89
N LYS A 104 2.69 -2.94 16.19
CA LYS A 104 3.17 -1.88 17.10
C LYS A 104 3.06 -2.31 18.56
N GLN A 105 2.14 -3.21 18.84
CA GLN A 105 1.85 -3.77 20.15
C GLN A 105 1.38 -5.21 20.00
N LYS A 106 1.27 -5.95 21.11
CA LYS A 106 0.70 -7.30 21.09
C LYS A 106 -0.74 -7.24 20.55
N ILE A 107 -1.02 -8.05 19.53
CA ILE A 107 -2.35 -8.25 18.95
C ILE A 107 -2.91 -9.52 19.58
N ASN A 108 -4.03 -9.41 20.26
CA ASN A 108 -4.74 -10.54 20.85
C ASN A 108 -5.83 -11.04 19.90
N ALA A 109 -6.30 -12.26 20.13
CA ALA A 109 -7.42 -12.79 19.37
C ALA A 109 -8.67 -11.92 19.59
N GLY A 110 -9.28 -11.48 18.48
CA GLY A 110 -10.44 -10.59 18.49
C GLY A 110 -10.11 -9.11 18.45
N ASP A 111 -8.83 -8.73 18.51
CA ASP A 111 -8.43 -7.33 18.28
C ASP A 111 -8.63 -6.98 16.79
N GLU A 112 -9.21 -5.81 16.53
CA GLU A 112 -9.26 -5.24 15.18
C GLU A 112 -7.90 -4.67 14.80
N LEU A 113 -7.53 -4.84 13.53
CA LEU A 113 -6.29 -4.28 12.99
C LEU A 113 -6.54 -2.91 12.40
N PHE A 114 -5.77 -1.93 12.87
CA PHE A 114 -5.82 -0.56 12.41
C PHE A 114 -4.47 -0.14 11.86
N THR A 115 -4.48 0.40 10.66
CA THR A 115 -3.31 1.04 10.04
C THR A 115 -3.38 2.56 10.21
N THR A 116 -2.32 3.26 9.80
CA THR A 116 -2.23 4.72 9.83
C THR A 116 -2.13 5.27 8.41
N THR A 117 -2.71 6.46 8.19
CA THR A 117 -2.56 7.26 6.98
C THR A 117 -1.95 8.63 7.32
N SER A 118 -1.76 9.49 6.32
CA SER A 118 -1.34 10.87 6.54
C SER A 118 -2.39 11.66 7.33
N GLY A 119 -1.96 12.64 8.11
CA GLY A 119 -2.87 13.47 8.93
C GLY A 119 -3.88 14.27 8.12
N ASP A 120 -3.57 14.57 6.86
CA ASP A 120 -4.41 15.37 5.97
C ASP A 120 -5.65 14.61 5.52
N TRP A 121 -5.55 13.29 5.31
CA TRP A 121 -6.67 12.44 4.92
C TRP A 121 -7.84 12.52 5.91
N PHE A 122 -7.55 12.47 7.22
CA PHE A 122 -8.58 12.61 8.26
C PHE A 122 -9.19 14.02 8.30
N SER A 123 -8.36 15.04 8.03
CA SER A 123 -8.81 16.43 8.08
C SER A 123 -9.76 16.78 6.95
N ILE A 124 -9.52 16.25 5.75
CA ILE A 124 -10.36 16.48 4.57
C ILE A 124 -11.72 15.76 4.72
N ARG A 125 -11.75 14.58 5.36
CA ARG A 125 -12.96 13.75 5.50
C ARG A 125 -13.78 14.02 6.77
N ASN A 126 -13.47 15.06 7.54
CA ASN A 126 -14.12 15.36 8.84
C ASN A 126 -14.11 14.17 9.82
N ILE A 127 -13.03 13.38 9.82
CA ILE A 127 -12.84 12.26 10.76
C ILE A 127 -12.15 12.80 12.02
N PRO A 128 -12.53 12.35 13.24
CA PRO A 128 -11.85 12.80 14.46
C PRO A 128 -10.37 12.48 14.46
N THR A 129 -9.53 13.48 14.71
CA THR A 129 -8.08 13.30 14.85
C THR A 129 -7.72 12.68 16.20
N LYS A 130 -6.48 12.20 16.35
CA LYS A 130 -5.97 11.74 17.65
C LYS A 130 -6.10 12.78 18.75
N GLU A 131 -5.75 14.03 18.47
CA GLU A 131 -5.92 15.15 19.39
C GLU A 131 -7.40 15.35 19.78
N THR A 132 -8.32 15.11 18.84
CA THR A 132 -9.77 15.19 19.09
C THR A 132 -10.19 14.16 20.14
N TYR A 133 -9.83 12.89 19.96
CA TYR A 133 -10.10 11.83 20.94
C TYR A 133 -9.47 12.14 22.31
N GLN A 134 -8.20 12.56 22.33
CA GLN A 134 -7.51 12.91 23.58
C GLN A 134 -8.20 14.04 24.35
N LYS A 135 -8.76 15.04 23.66
CA LYS A 135 -9.54 16.12 24.30
C LYS A 135 -10.84 15.59 24.93
N VAL A 136 -11.54 14.70 24.22
CA VAL A 136 -12.77 14.06 24.71
C VAL A 136 -12.48 13.16 25.91
N ASP A 137 -11.39 12.39 25.88
CA ASP A 137 -10.98 11.53 26.98
C ASP A 137 -10.66 12.34 28.24
N LYS A 138 -9.87 13.41 28.10
CA LYS A 138 -9.54 14.32 29.21
C LYS A 138 -10.79 14.99 29.80
N LEU A 139 -11.71 15.41 28.94
CA LEU A 139 -12.99 15.98 29.39
C LEU A 139 -13.79 14.94 30.18
N SER A 140 -13.94 13.73 29.65
CA SER A 140 -14.70 12.65 30.29
C SER A 140 -14.09 12.27 31.64
N GLN A 141 -12.77 12.17 31.73
CA GLN A 141 -12.06 11.97 33.00
C GLN A 141 -12.33 13.09 34.02
N ALA A 142 -12.35 14.35 33.58
CA ALA A 142 -12.66 15.48 34.46
C ALA A 142 -14.11 15.43 34.96
N LEU A 143 -15.06 15.09 34.08
CA LEU A 143 -16.47 14.94 34.43
C LEU A 143 -16.68 13.79 35.44
N THR A 144 -16.07 12.63 35.19
CA THR A 144 -16.10 11.47 36.10
C THR A 144 -15.50 11.81 37.45
N LYS A 145 -14.37 12.53 37.48
CA LYS A 145 -13.75 12.99 38.73
C LYS A 145 -14.66 13.94 39.51
N MET A 146 -15.34 14.87 38.84
CA MET A 146 -16.31 15.77 39.49
C MET A 146 -17.49 15.02 40.09
N LYS A 147 -18.05 14.02 39.38
CA LYS A 147 -19.11 13.14 39.89
C LYS A 147 -18.66 12.39 41.13
N ASN A 148 -17.45 11.80 41.11
CA ASN A 148 -16.93 10.98 42.20
C ASN A 148 -16.51 11.80 43.43
N GLN A 149 -16.16 13.07 43.27
CA GLN A 149 -15.73 13.93 44.38
C GLN A 149 -16.89 14.67 45.05
N ASN A 150 -18.10 14.61 44.48
CA ASN A 150 -19.24 15.35 44.96
C ASN A 150 -20.50 14.48 44.85
N ASP A 151 -20.87 13.82 45.95
CA ASP A 151 -22.08 12.98 46.03
C ASP A 151 -23.38 13.74 45.70
N LYS A 152 -23.35 15.08 45.71
CA LYS A 152 -24.47 15.93 45.29
C LYS A 152 -24.45 16.29 43.81
N PHE A 153 -23.45 15.85 43.05
CA PHE A 153 -23.35 16.10 41.62
C PHE A 153 -24.38 15.25 40.88
N THR A 154 -25.51 15.88 40.58
CA THR A 154 -26.66 15.23 39.95
C THR A 154 -26.46 15.03 38.46
N GLU A 155 -27.16 14.06 37.89
CA GLU A 155 -27.25 13.87 36.44
C GLU A 155 -27.71 15.14 35.71
N ASN A 156 -28.65 15.91 36.28
CA ASN A 156 -29.09 17.19 35.72
C ASN A 156 -27.95 18.22 35.63
N GLN A 157 -27.05 18.27 36.61
CA GLN A 157 -25.88 19.15 36.56
C GLN A 157 -24.88 18.71 35.50
N PHE A 158 -24.69 17.40 35.34
CA PHE A 158 -23.89 16.83 34.26
C PHE A 158 -24.45 17.21 32.88
N LEU A 159 -25.75 16.96 32.66
CA LEU A 159 -26.44 17.30 31.41
C LEU A 159 -26.41 18.81 31.14
N HIS A 160 -26.58 19.65 32.15
CA HIS A 160 -26.46 21.11 32.01
C HIS A 160 -25.04 21.53 31.62
N MET A 161 -24.00 20.86 32.14
CA MET A 161 -22.62 21.14 31.75
C MET A 161 -22.35 20.69 30.30
N LEU A 162 -22.80 19.50 29.91
CA LEU A 162 -22.71 19.06 28.50
C LEU A 162 -23.47 20.01 27.57
N TYR A 163 -24.66 20.46 27.96
CA TYR A 163 -25.42 21.46 27.22
C TYR A 163 -24.64 22.77 27.10
N THR A 164 -24.02 23.23 28.18
CA THR A 164 -23.20 24.44 28.20
C THR A 164 -21.99 24.30 27.26
N LEU A 165 -21.30 23.16 27.31
CA LEU A 165 -20.17 22.87 26.42
C LEU A 165 -20.63 22.86 24.95
N LYS A 166 -21.72 22.15 24.66
CA LYS A 166 -22.33 22.00 23.33
C LYS A 166 -22.76 23.34 22.73
N ASN A 167 -23.38 24.21 23.51
CA ASN A 167 -24.04 25.42 22.99
C ASN A 167 -23.24 26.71 23.19
N ASN A 168 -22.35 26.78 24.18
CA ASN A 168 -21.65 28.02 24.53
C ASN A 168 -20.14 27.97 24.26
N VAL A 169 -19.54 26.78 24.30
CA VAL A 169 -18.08 26.61 24.16
C VAL A 169 -17.72 26.09 22.76
N PHE A 170 -18.21 24.92 22.39
CA PHE A 170 -17.84 24.26 21.13
C PHE A 170 -18.26 24.96 19.85
N PRO A 171 -19.34 25.75 19.78
CA PRO A 171 -19.66 26.50 18.56
C PRO A 171 -18.57 27.50 18.15
N LYS A 172 -17.66 27.84 19.06
CA LYS A 172 -16.51 28.72 18.82
C LYS A 172 -15.26 27.96 18.37
N LEU A 173 -15.27 26.63 18.39
CA LEU A 173 -14.15 25.80 17.97
C LEU A 173 -14.25 25.43 16.49
N LYS A 174 -13.08 25.34 15.85
CA LYS A 174 -12.97 24.66 14.55
C LYS A 174 -13.32 23.18 14.71
N LYS A 175 -13.98 22.58 13.70
CA LYS A 175 -14.40 21.16 13.70
C LYS A 175 -15.36 20.77 14.83
N LYS A 176 -16.23 21.69 15.26
CA LYS A 176 -17.20 21.45 16.35
C LYS A 176 -18.07 20.21 16.13
N ASP A 177 -18.51 19.94 14.90
CA ASP A 177 -19.47 18.86 14.61
C ASP A 177 -18.87 17.48 14.89
N ILE A 178 -17.56 17.34 14.72
CA ILE A 178 -16.80 16.12 15.03
C ILE A 178 -16.72 15.91 16.54
N LEU A 179 -16.31 16.96 17.28
CA LEU A 179 -16.26 16.91 18.75
C LEU A 179 -17.63 16.57 19.32
N MET A 180 -18.69 17.17 18.77
CA MET A 180 -20.06 16.96 19.21
C MET A 180 -20.53 15.51 19.12
N LYS A 181 -20.05 14.75 18.12
CA LYS A 181 -20.39 13.32 17.95
C LYS A 181 -19.71 12.41 18.97
N LEU A 182 -18.58 12.85 19.55
CA LEU A 182 -17.77 12.05 20.46
C LEU A 182 -18.02 12.34 21.94
N LEU A 183 -18.78 13.39 22.27
CA LEU A 183 -19.06 13.72 23.66
C LEU A 183 -19.91 12.61 24.31
N PRO A 184 -19.66 12.30 25.60
CA PRO A 184 -20.56 11.44 26.34
C PRO A 184 -21.96 12.05 26.36
N LYS A 185 -22.99 11.22 26.23
CA LYS A 185 -24.41 11.61 26.28
C LYS A 185 -24.91 11.69 27.70
N ASP A 186 -24.33 10.89 28.59
CA ASP A 186 -24.73 10.75 29.98
C ASP A 186 -23.51 10.44 30.89
N PRO A 187 -23.69 10.46 32.23
CA PRO A 187 -22.60 10.20 33.16
C PRO A 187 -21.96 8.81 33.05
N ASP A 188 -22.69 7.82 32.57
CA ASP A 188 -22.21 6.43 32.51
C ASP A 188 -21.37 6.22 31.24
N GLU A 189 -21.74 6.84 30.12
CA GLU A 189 -20.89 6.93 28.93
C GLU A 189 -19.61 7.72 29.24
N ALA A 190 -19.66 8.80 30.04
CA ALA A 190 -18.44 9.50 30.46
C ALA A 190 -17.52 8.62 31.31
N LEU A 191 -18.09 7.78 32.20
CA LEU A 191 -17.33 6.80 32.95
C LEU A 191 -16.69 5.78 31.99
N ALA A 192 -17.47 5.21 31.07
CA ALA A 192 -16.97 4.24 30.08
C ALA A 192 -15.86 4.84 29.20
N ILE A 193 -16.02 6.08 28.71
CA ILE A 193 -14.96 6.80 27.98
C ILE A 193 -13.74 7.00 28.87
N SER A 194 -13.91 7.35 30.15
CA SER A 194 -12.78 7.58 31.04
C SER A 194 -11.98 6.31 31.35
N GLU A 195 -12.63 5.14 31.33
CA GLU A 195 -12.03 3.83 31.58
C GLU A 195 -11.40 3.23 30.33
N VAL A 196 -12.08 3.32 29.18
CA VAL A 196 -11.71 2.59 27.94
C VAL A 196 -11.13 3.51 26.86
N GLY A 197 -11.47 4.79 26.89
CA GLY A 197 -11.15 5.77 25.86
C GLY A 197 -12.24 5.90 24.79
N SER A 198 -12.51 7.13 24.36
CA SER A 198 -13.56 7.47 23.39
C SER A 198 -13.32 6.82 22.03
N ALA A 199 -12.06 6.68 21.61
CA ALA A 199 -11.72 6.00 20.36
C ALA A 199 -12.23 4.55 20.33
N LYS A 200 -11.94 3.78 21.38
CA LYS A 200 -12.28 2.35 21.45
C LYS A 200 -13.76 2.12 21.72
N LEU A 201 -14.41 3.01 22.48
CA LEU A 201 -15.84 2.92 22.76
C LEU A 201 -16.71 3.13 21.51
N ASN A 202 -16.21 3.85 20.50
CA ASN A 202 -16.93 4.09 19.24
C ASN A 202 -16.74 2.98 18.18
N LEU A 203 -16.04 1.89 18.52
CA LEU A 203 -15.91 0.73 17.63
C LEU A 203 -17.09 -0.24 17.78
N GLU A 204 -17.43 -0.92 16.69
CA GLU A 204 -18.34 -2.05 16.74
C GLU A 204 -17.73 -3.20 17.54
N ASN A 205 -18.47 -3.75 18.50
CA ASN A 205 -17.99 -4.86 19.31
C ASN A 205 -18.09 -6.20 18.56
N ARG A 206 -17.05 -6.54 17.80
CA ARG A 206 -16.93 -7.83 17.09
C ARG A 206 -16.11 -8.83 17.90
N ASN A 207 -16.69 -9.31 19.00
CA ASN A 207 -16.03 -10.27 19.88
C ASN A 207 -15.72 -11.61 19.17
N LEU A 208 -14.91 -12.47 19.81
CA LEU A 208 -14.51 -13.76 19.25
C LEU A 208 -15.68 -14.68 18.86
N SER A 209 -16.81 -14.62 19.57
CA SER A 209 -17.99 -15.41 19.21
C SER A 209 -18.61 -14.92 17.92
N TRP A 210 -18.70 -13.59 17.75
CA TRP A 210 -19.19 -12.97 16.53
C TRP A 210 -18.27 -13.31 15.34
N LEU A 211 -16.95 -13.19 15.52
CA LEU A 211 -15.97 -13.49 14.47
C LEU A 211 -15.99 -14.96 14.03
N ARG A 212 -16.24 -15.91 14.95
CA ARG A 212 -16.40 -17.32 14.59
C ARG A 212 -17.66 -17.60 13.77
N ALA A 213 -18.72 -16.83 13.99
CA ALA A 213 -19.99 -17.01 13.32
C ALA A 213 -20.08 -16.26 11.99
N ASN A 214 -19.38 -15.13 11.85
CA ASN A 214 -19.54 -14.20 10.71
C ASN A 214 -18.22 -13.88 9.98
N GLY A 215 -17.07 -14.20 10.57
CA GLY A 215 -15.76 -13.87 9.99
C GLY A 215 -15.32 -14.88 8.94
N ALA A 216 -14.56 -14.39 7.95
CA ALA A 216 -13.87 -15.21 6.97
C ALA A 216 -12.35 -15.17 7.20
N CYS A 217 -11.68 -16.30 6.99
CA CYS A 217 -10.22 -16.40 7.11
C CYS A 217 -9.55 -15.94 5.81
N LEU A 218 -8.55 -15.06 5.95
CA LEU A 218 -7.72 -14.54 4.85
C LEU A 218 -6.29 -15.10 4.87
N ASP A 219 -5.97 -15.97 5.82
CA ASP A 219 -4.62 -16.45 6.13
C ASP A 219 -4.35 -17.88 5.63
N ASN A 220 -5.14 -18.33 4.66
CA ASN A 220 -4.95 -19.61 3.98
C ASN A 220 -3.86 -19.56 2.90
N ILE A 221 -3.53 -18.36 2.40
CA ILE A 221 -2.50 -18.14 1.38
C ILE A 221 -1.23 -17.61 2.05
N ARG A 222 -0.07 -18.06 1.56
CA ARG A 222 1.23 -17.43 1.77
C ARG A 222 1.92 -17.23 0.42
N GLU A 223 2.76 -16.22 0.33
CA GLU A 223 3.60 -15.98 -0.85
C GLU A 223 4.75 -17.01 -0.94
N GLY A 224 5.21 -17.29 -2.16
CA GLY A 224 6.41 -18.06 -2.46
C GLY A 224 6.89 -17.82 -3.90
N VAL A 225 8.07 -18.30 -4.28
CA VAL A 225 8.48 -18.35 -5.72
C VAL A 225 7.60 -19.38 -6.41
N SER A 226 6.96 -19.01 -7.51
CA SER A 226 6.10 -19.93 -8.27
C SER A 226 6.88 -21.13 -8.78
N THR A 227 6.22 -22.28 -8.85
CA THR A 227 6.74 -23.48 -9.50
C THR A 227 6.62 -23.41 -11.03
N ILE A 228 5.86 -22.44 -11.56
CA ILE A 228 5.81 -22.14 -12.99
C ILE A 228 7.05 -21.33 -13.38
N PRO A 229 7.85 -21.78 -14.36
CA PRO A 229 9.00 -21.03 -14.83
C PRO A 229 8.61 -19.61 -15.27
N GLN A 230 9.30 -18.62 -14.75
CA GLN A 230 9.11 -17.20 -15.09
C GLN A 230 7.75 -16.58 -14.73
N ALA A 231 6.97 -17.20 -13.84
CA ALA A 231 5.73 -16.61 -13.32
C ALA A 231 5.95 -15.73 -12.06
N GLY A 232 7.20 -15.54 -11.63
CA GLY A 232 7.51 -14.72 -10.47
C GLY A 232 7.08 -15.38 -9.15
N ARG A 233 6.22 -14.70 -8.38
CA ARG A 233 5.66 -15.22 -7.13
C ARG A 233 4.36 -15.97 -7.37
N GLY A 234 4.03 -16.86 -6.45
CA GLY A 234 2.80 -17.65 -6.46
C GLY A 234 2.13 -17.69 -5.08
N ALA A 235 0.85 -18.03 -5.09
CA ALA A 235 0.07 -18.31 -3.89
C ALA A 235 0.27 -19.77 -3.46
N PHE A 236 0.69 -19.98 -2.22
CA PHE A 236 0.84 -21.31 -1.65
C PHE A 236 -0.11 -21.49 -0.48
N ALA A 237 -0.70 -22.68 -0.35
CA ALA A 237 -1.53 -23.02 0.79
C ALA A 237 -0.68 -23.01 2.07
N ARG A 238 -1.12 -22.25 3.08
CA ARG A 238 -0.47 -22.20 4.39
C ARG A 238 -0.81 -23.40 5.27
N ARG A 239 -1.97 -24.02 4.99
CA ARG A 239 -2.53 -25.18 5.69
C ARG A 239 -3.26 -26.06 4.69
N PHE A 240 -3.69 -27.24 5.11
CA PHE A 240 -4.57 -28.09 4.31
C PHE A 240 -5.92 -27.39 4.05
N ILE A 241 -6.36 -27.36 2.79
CA ILE A 241 -7.64 -26.79 2.37
C ILE A 241 -8.47 -27.91 1.71
N PRO A 242 -9.55 -28.38 2.34
CA PRO A 242 -10.38 -29.43 1.77
C PRO A 242 -11.08 -28.99 0.47
N LYS A 243 -11.31 -29.94 -0.43
CA LYS A 243 -12.13 -29.75 -1.63
C LYS A 243 -13.49 -29.11 -1.28
N GLY A 244 -13.89 -28.14 -2.09
CA GLY A 244 -15.17 -27.44 -1.99
C GLY A 244 -15.22 -26.38 -0.89
N THR A 245 -14.10 -26.11 -0.20
CA THR A 245 -14.03 -25.08 0.84
C THR A 245 -13.38 -23.80 0.33
N LEU A 246 -13.59 -22.71 1.08
CA LEU A 246 -13.06 -21.39 0.77
C LEU A 246 -11.54 -21.36 0.92
N VAL A 247 -10.84 -21.08 -0.19
CA VAL A 247 -9.43 -20.71 -0.19
C VAL A 247 -9.28 -19.31 0.40
N SER A 248 -9.88 -18.30 -0.23
CA SER A 248 -9.90 -16.93 0.29
C SER A 248 -11.05 -16.14 -0.34
N PRO A 249 -11.74 -15.28 0.43
CA PRO A 249 -12.61 -14.26 -0.17
C PRO A 249 -11.74 -13.15 -0.79
N ALA A 250 -12.34 -12.43 -1.72
CA ALA A 250 -11.69 -11.41 -2.52
C ALA A 250 -12.65 -10.27 -2.84
N PRO A 251 -12.79 -9.27 -1.94
CA PRO A 251 -13.51 -8.04 -2.24
C PRO A 251 -12.87 -7.36 -3.46
N LEU A 252 -13.70 -6.83 -4.35
CA LEU A 252 -13.31 -6.38 -5.68
C LEU A 252 -13.40 -4.87 -5.81
N LEU A 253 -12.34 -4.26 -6.35
CA LEU A 253 -12.43 -2.94 -6.96
C LEU A 253 -13.09 -3.15 -8.33
N HIS A 254 -14.21 -2.47 -8.55
CA HIS A 254 -14.94 -2.51 -9.82
C HIS A 254 -14.53 -1.31 -10.67
N ILE A 255 -13.79 -1.56 -11.74
CA ILE A 255 -13.23 -0.54 -12.63
C ILE A 255 -13.93 -0.65 -13.98
N GLN A 256 -14.48 0.43 -14.50
CA GLN A 256 -15.40 0.36 -15.65
C GLN A 256 -14.73 0.19 -17.01
N HIS A 257 -13.46 0.59 -17.10
CA HIS A 257 -12.74 0.86 -18.33
C HIS A 257 -11.26 0.55 -18.10
N GLU A 258 -10.65 -0.22 -18.99
CA GLU A 258 -9.22 -0.55 -18.92
C GLU A 258 -8.33 0.67 -19.20
N GLU A 259 -8.88 1.67 -19.88
CA GLU A 259 -8.23 2.93 -20.20
C GLU A 259 -7.75 3.70 -18.95
N TYR A 260 -8.35 3.44 -17.79
CA TYR A 260 -7.89 3.99 -16.50
C TYR A 260 -6.52 3.45 -16.07
N PHE A 261 -6.10 2.32 -16.64
CA PHE A 261 -4.74 1.80 -16.48
C PHE A 261 -3.79 2.32 -17.54
N GLY A 262 -4.22 3.22 -18.43
CA GLY A 262 -3.35 3.83 -19.43
C GLY A 262 -2.13 4.52 -18.80
N VAL A 263 -0.94 4.31 -19.38
CA VAL A 263 0.28 5.02 -18.99
C VAL A 263 0.47 6.19 -19.94
N GLU A 264 0.40 7.42 -19.43
CA GLU A 264 0.75 8.60 -20.21
C GLU A 264 2.27 8.84 -20.20
N HIS A 265 2.85 8.95 -21.40
CA HIS A 265 4.24 9.36 -21.57
C HIS A 265 4.33 10.88 -21.76
N PRO A 266 5.32 11.56 -21.16
CA PRO A 266 5.56 12.98 -21.43
C PRO A 266 5.69 13.25 -22.93
N LYS A 267 5.15 14.37 -23.43
CA LYS A 267 5.18 14.73 -24.87
C LYS A 267 6.58 14.72 -25.51
N GLU A 268 7.64 14.94 -24.72
CA GLU A 268 9.03 14.87 -25.18
C GLU A 268 9.51 13.43 -25.44
N GLU A 269 8.83 12.42 -24.87
CA GLU A 269 9.08 10.99 -25.03
C GLU A 269 8.10 10.28 -25.98
N GLU A 270 7.14 11.00 -26.59
CA GLU A 270 6.17 10.46 -27.59
C GLU A 270 6.82 9.72 -28.78
N LYS A 271 8.13 9.88 -28.99
CA LYS A 271 8.90 9.13 -29.99
C LYS A 271 9.18 7.67 -29.59
N ARG A 272 8.99 7.29 -28.33
CA ARG A 272 9.06 5.90 -27.85
C ARG A 272 7.63 5.34 -27.75
N LYS A 273 7.05 5.02 -28.90
CA LYS A 273 5.71 4.39 -28.97
C LYS A 273 5.71 2.90 -28.63
N ASP A 274 6.88 2.35 -28.28
CA ASP A 274 7.09 0.91 -28.14
C ASP A 274 6.97 0.42 -26.69
N GLY A 275 6.68 1.32 -25.73
CA GLY A 275 6.52 0.98 -24.31
C GLY A 275 5.12 0.48 -23.94
N ASN A 276 5.00 -0.07 -22.73
CA ASN A 276 3.72 -0.58 -22.21
C ASN A 276 2.66 0.52 -22.14
N ALA A 277 1.58 0.35 -22.90
CA ALA A 277 0.45 1.27 -22.90
C ALA A 277 -0.38 1.24 -21.60
N PHE A 278 -0.22 0.18 -20.79
CA PHE A 278 -1.01 -0.04 -19.58
C PHE A 278 -0.15 -0.31 -18.35
N GLN A 279 -0.69 0.04 -17.19
CA GLN A 279 -0.13 -0.21 -15.87
C GLN A 279 -0.21 -1.70 -15.54
N LEU A 280 0.78 -2.15 -14.79
CA LEU A 280 0.91 -3.54 -14.35
C LEU A 280 -0.27 -4.05 -13.51
N LEU A 281 -1.07 -3.15 -12.90
CA LEU A 281 -2.26 -3.52 -12.11
C LEU A 281 -3.29 -4.29 -12.94
N LEU A 282 -3.36 -4.00 -14.23
CA LEU A 282 -4.28 -4.66 -15.14
C LEU A 282 -4.08 -6.19 -15.16
N ASN A 283 -2.84 -6.67 -15.02
CA ASN A 283 -2.52 -8.11 -15.00
C ASN A 283 -3.14 -8.87 -13.82
N TYR A 284 -3.65 -8.15 -12.82
CA TYR A 284 -4.24 -8.72 -11.63
C TYR A 284 -5.75 -8.48 -11.54
N CYS A 285 -6.37 -7.97 -12.60
CA CYS A 285 -7.80 -7.75 -12.69
C CYS A 285 -8.45 -8.82 -13.58
N PHE A 286 -9.70 -9.16 -13.29
CA PHE A 286 -10.50 -10.08 -14.09
C PHE A 286 -11.47 -9.30 -14.97
N GLY A 287 -11.49 -9.60 -16.27
CA GLY A 287 -12.40 -9.01 -17.26
C GLY A 287 -13.05 -10.09 -18.13
N HIS A 288 -13.90 -9.65 -19.06
CA HIS A 288 -14.51 -10.49 -20.10
C HIS A 288 -14.60 -9.68 -21.38
N ASP A 289 -14.33 -10.25 -22.54
CA ASP A 289 -14.33 -9.57 -23.85
C ASP A 289 -15.66 -8.85 -24.19
N GLU A 290 -16.79 -9.38 -23.73
CA GLU A 290 -18.13 -8.78 -23.85
C GLU A 290 -18.41 -7.65 -22.83
N SER A 291 -17.45 -7.30 -21.97
CA SER A 291 -17.62 -6.32 -20.88
C SER A 291 -16.43 -5.37 -20.77
N THR A 292 -16.70 -4.07 -20.57
CA THR A 292 -15.63 -3.11 -20.25
C THR A 292 -15.19 -3.18 -18.78
N TRP A 293 -15.98 -3.83 -17.92
CA TRP A 293 -15.69 -3.91 -16.49
C TRP A 293 -14.54 -4.85 -16.19
N LEU A 294 -13.67 -4.37 -15.30
CA LEU A 294 -12.58 -5.07 -14.68
C LEU A 294 -12.85 -5.19 -13.18
N PHE A 295 -12.57 -6.37 -12.64
CA PHE A 295 -12.71 -6.68 -11.23
C PHE A 295 -11.34 -7.00 -10.65
N CYS A 296 -10.77 -6.06 -9.90
CA CYS A 296 -9.45 -6.20 -9.32
C CYS A 296 -9.58 -6.65 -7.85
N PRO A 297 -9.17 -7.88 -7.50
CA PRO A 297 -9.17 -8.33 -6.12
C PRO A 297 -8.32 -7.44 -5.21
N THR A 298 -8.71 -7.37 -3.94
CA THR A 298 -7.99 -6.60 -2.92
C THR A 298 -7.31 -7.48 -1.89
N THR A 299 -7.20 -8.80 -2.10
CA THR A 299 -6.64 -9.76 -1.13
C THR A 299 -5.53 -10.58 -1.77
N SER A 300 -4.82 -11.39 -0.98
CA SER A 300 -3.69 -12.25 -1.39
C SER A 300 -3.96 -13.20 -2.56
N VAL A 301 -5.20 -13.30 -3.04
CA VAL A 301 -5.56 -14.08 -4.24
C VAL A 301 -4.91 -13.57 -5.52
N MET A 302 -4.45 -12.30 -5.58
CA MET A 302 -3.71 -11.80 -6.75
C MET A 302 -2.35 -12.50 -6.95
N LEU A 303 -1.89 -13.30 -5.97
CA LEU A 303 -0.70 -14.16 -6.13
C LEU A 303 -1.02 -15.50 -6.82
N ILE A 304 -2.29 -15.86 -6.98
CA ILE A 304 -2.68 -17.17 -7.54
C ILE A 304 -2.45 -17.13 -9.04
N ASN A 305 -1.46 -17.87 -9.54
CA ASN A 305 -1.11 -17.89 -10.95
C ASN A 305 -2.08 -18.73 -11.80
N HIS A 306 -2.03 -18.48 -13.11
CA HIS A 306 -2.68 -19.29 -14.11
C HIS A 306 -2.05 -20.69 -14.22
N ASN A 307 -2.87 -21.74 -14.24
CA ASN A 307 -2.49 -23.03 -14.82
C ASN A 307 -3.73 -23.82 -15.28
N HIS A 308 -4.01 -23.85 -16.58
CA HIS A 308 -5.18 -24.54 -17.11
C HIS A 308 -5.23 -26.05 -16.75
N GLU A 309 -4.09 -26.74 -16.73
CA GLU A 309 -4.05 -28.20 -16.49
C GLU A 309 -4.04 -28.58 -15.01
N LYS A 310 -3.52 -27.71 -14.15
CA LYS A 310 -3.30 -27.96 -12.71
C LYS A 310 -4.13 -27.05 -11.80
N ALA A 311 -5.15 -26.38 -12.35
CA ALA A 311 -6.05 -25.54 -11.56
C ALA A 311 -6.71 -26.37 -10.45
N ASN A 312 -6.34 -26.07 -9.20
CA ASN A 312 -6.86 -26.71 -7.99
C ASN A 312 -7.81 -25.79 -7.20
N ALA A 313 -8.11 -24.60 -7.74
CA ALA A 313 -9.14 -23.69 -7.27
C ALA A 313 -9.93 -23.08 -8.44
N GLU A 314 -11.11 -22.53 -8.14
CA GLU A 314 -11.95 -21.79 -9.10
C GLU A 314 -12.53 -20.52 -8.48
N ILE A 315 -12.90 -19.57 -9.32
CA ILE A 315 -13.54 -18.31 -8.92
C ILE A 315 -15.06 -18.50 -8.91
N ARG A 316 -15.72 -18.03 -7.85
CA ARG A 316 -17.18 -17.92 -7.77
C ARG A 316 -17.57 -16.53 -7.27
N TRP A 317 -18.78 -16.08 -7.59
CA TRP A 317 -19.35 -14.89 -6.96
C TRP A 317 -19.64 -15.16 -5.47
N GLY A 318 -19.07 -14.37 -4.56
CA GLY A 318 -19.06 -14.68 -3.12
C GLY A 318 -20.43 -14.52 -2.43
N ALA A 319 -21.19 -15.62 -2.32
CA ALA A 319 -22.63 -15.62 -2.00
C ALA A 319 -22.98 -15.09 -0.60
N ASP A 320 -22.03 -15.13 0.33
CA ASP A 320 -22.24 -14.87 1.76
C ASP A 320 -21.35 -13.75 2.32
N SER A 321 -20.66 -12.97 1.46
CA SER A 321 -19.89 -11.83 1.97
C SER A 321 -20.85 -10.75 2.50
N PRO A 322 -20.62 -10.20 3.72
CA PRO A 322 -21.39 -9.07 4.23
C PRO A 322 -21.43 -7.86 3.30
N SER A 323 -20.45 -7.74 2.39
CA SER A 323 -20.41 -6.71 1.34
C SER A 323 -21.12 -7.11 0.04
N SER A 324 -21.27 -8.39 -0.27
CA SER A 324 -21.91 -8.88 -1.51
C SER A 324 -23.39 -9.13 -1.27
N SER A 325 -24.19 -8.08 -1.13
CA SER A 325 -25.64 -8.26 -1.26
C SER A 325 -25.96 -8.78 -2.67
N LEU A 326 -26.85 -9.77 -2.79
CA LEU A 326 -27.37 -10.24 -4.08
C LEU A 326 -27.85 -9.09 -4.97
N THR A 327 -28.31 -7.99 -4.36
CA THR A 327 -28.74 -6.77 -5.05
C THR A 327 -27.68 -6.26 -6.01
N TYR A 328 -26.43 -6.12 -5.57
CA TYR A 328 -25.34 -5.51 -6.36
C TYR A 328 -24.96 -6.32 -7.60
N ARG A 329 -25.16 -7.64 -7.57
CA ARG A 329 -24.88 -8.50 -8.75
C ARG A 329 -25.89 -8.33 -9.87
N THR A 330 -27.07 -7.83 -9.52
CA THR A 330 -28.19 -7.64 -10.42
C THR A 330 -28.50 -6.16 -10.65
N GLU A 331 -27.73 -5.27 -10.02
CA GLU A 331 -27.88 -3.83 -10.20
C GLU A 331 -27.49 -3.42 -11.62
N PRO A 332 -28.19 -2.43 -12.20
CA PRO A 332 -27.78 -1.81 -13.45
C PRO A 332 -26.33 -1.32 -13.38
N LYS A 333 -25.61 -1.43 -14.51
CA LYS A 333 -24.23 -0.97 -14.67
C LYS A 333 -24.02 0.46 -14.16
N ASP A 334 -24.95 1.35 -14.46
CA ASP A 334 -24.84 2.77 -14.11
C ASP A 334 -24.93 3.00 -12.59
N ASP A 335 -25.69 2.18 -11.85
CA ASP A 335 -25.80 2.31 -10.40
C ASP A 335 -24.54 1.82 -9.67
N LEU A 336 -23.85 0.83 -10.25
CA LEU A 336 -22.54 0.35 -9.76
C LEU A 336 -21.42 1.35 -10.06
N ALA A 337 -21.54 2.13 -11.14
CA ALA A 337 -20.58 3.17 -11.52
C ALA A 337 -20.34 4.18 -10.40
N ASP A 338 -21.44 4.61 -9.78
CA ASP A 338 -21.45 5.66 -8.77
C ASP A 338 -21.00 5.15 -7.39
N GLN A 339 -20.71 3.85 -7.24
CA GLN A 339 -20.29 3.26 -5.97
C GLN A 339 -18.80 3.50 -5.72
N THR A 340 -18.51 4.31 -4.71
CA THR A 340 -17.15 4.61 -4.23
C THR A 340 -16.62 3.60 -3.21
N THR A 341 -17.35 2.50 -2.97
CA THR A 341 -17.04 1.49 -1.95
C THR A 341 -17.15 0.09 -2.53
N ILE A 342 -16.36 -0.86 -2.03
CA ILE A 342 -16.39 -2.24 -2.51
C ILE A 342 -17.72 -2.92 -2.15
N GLN A 343 -18.52 -3.26 -3.16
CA GLN A 343 -19.80 -3.95 -3.03
C GLN A 343 -19.79 -5.38 -3.61
N LEU A 344 -18.75 -5.73 -4.37
CA LEU A 344 -18.64 -7.05 -5.01
C LEU A 344 -17.49 -7.84 -4.38
N SER A 345 -17.62 -9.16 -4.40
CA SER A 345 -16.58 -10.09 -3.93
C SER A 345 -16.58 -11.35 -4.77
N PHE A 346 -15.39 -11.85 -5.06
CA PHE A 346 -15.18 -13.24 -5.47
C PHE A 346 -14.87 -14.10 -4.24
N ASP A 347 -15.21 -15.38 -4.34
CA ASP A 347 -14.74 -16.44 -3.48
C ASP A 347 -13.91 -17.39 -4.33
N PHE A 348 -12.69 -17.68 -3.87
CA PHE A 348 -11.84 -18.69 -4.47
C PHE A 348 -12.11 -19.99 -3.74
N ILE A 349 -12.61 -21.00 -4.44
CA ILE A 349 -13.04 -22.29 -3.87
C ILE A 349 -12.10 -23.39 -4.35
N ALA A 350 -11.63 -24.22 -3.44
CA ALA A 350 -10.79 -25.36 -3.78
C ALA A 350 -11.60 -26.38 -4.60
N THR A 351 -11.11 -26.77 -5.77
CA THR A 351 -11.75 -27.79 -6.64
C THR A 351 -11.29 -29.21 -6.29
N GLU A 352 -10.23 -29.33 -5.50
CA GLU A 352 -9.69 -30.54 -4.91
C GLU A 352 -9.07 -30.28 -3.53
N ASP A 353 -8.53 -31.33 -2.90
CA ASP A 353 -7.85 -31.23 -1.61
C ASP A 353 -6.45 -30.62 -1.80
N ILE A 354 -6.20 -29.43 -1.28
CA ILE A 354 -4.92 -28.72 -1.43
C ILE A 354 -4.06 -28.92 -0.18
N GLN A 355 -2.86 -29.47 -0.34
CA GLN A 355 -1.96 -29.74 0.78
C GLN A 355 -1.25 -28.48 1.29
N ALA A 356 -0.86 -28.47 2.57
CA ALA A 356 -0.06 -27.38 3.11
C ALA A 356 1.28 -27.27 2.34
N GLY A 357 1.55 -26.10 1.80
CA GLY A 357 2.73 -25.80 1.00
C GLY A 357 2.59 -26.08 -0.49
N GLU A 358 1.45 -26.60 -0.95
CA GLU A 358 1.12 -26.73 -2.37
C GLU A 358 0.81 -25.37 -2.99
N GLU A 359 1.20 -25.16 -4.25
CA GLU A 359 0.84 -23.95 -5.00
C GLU A 359 -0.63 -24.02 -5.43
N ILE A 360 -1.31 -22.89 -5.32
CA ILE A 360 -2.70 -22.73 -5.68
C ILE A 360 -2.73 -22.14 -7.09
N PHE A 361 -3.50 -22.76 -7.97
CA PHE A 361 -3.68 -22.32 -9.34
C PHE A 361 -5.16 -22.17 -9.66
N ILE A 362 -5.46 -21.23 -10.54
CA ILE A 362 -6.77 -21.12 -11.19
C ILE A 362 -6.60 -21.14 -12.71
N ASP A 363 -7.69 -21.39 -13.41
CA ASP A 363 -7.77 -21.16 -14.85
C ASP A 363 -8.18 -19.70 -15.10
N TYR A 364 -7.37 -18.95 -15.85
CA TYR A 364 -7.65 -17.56 -16.21
C TYR A 364 -8.53 -17.48 -17.46
N GLY A 365 -8.71 -18.59 -18.18
CA GLY A 365 -9.42 -18.67 -19.43
C GLY A 365 -8.50 -18.88 -20.64
N ILE A 366 -9.09 -19.43 -21.69
CA ILE A 366 -8.37 -19.82 -22.92
C ILE A 366 -7.82 -18.60 -23.69
N GLU A 367 -8.48 -17.44 -23.57
CA GLU A 367 -8.04 -16.22 -24.25
C GLU A 367 -6.70 -15.74 -23.71
N TRP A 368 -6.55 -15.69 -22.38
CA TRP A 368 -5.29 -15.37 -21.72
C TRP A 368 -4.19 -16.37 -22.10
N GLU A 369 -4.50 -17.67 -22.06
CA GLU A 369 -3.54 -18.74 -22.40
C GLU A 369 -3.05 -18.63 -23.85
N ASN A 370 -3.94 -18.29 -24.78
CA ASN A 370 -3.58 -18.06 -26.18
C ASN A 370 -2.72 -16.80 -26.34
N ALA A 371 -3.11 -15.69 -25.70
CA ALA A 371 -2.35 -14.43 -25.73
C ALA A 371 -0.94 -14.61 -25.15
N TRP A 372 -0.81 -15.36 -24.05
CA TRP A 372 0.48 -15.67 -23.44
C TRP A 372 1.36 -16.53 -24.37
N LYS A 373 0.80 -17.59 -24.97
CA LYS A 373 1.52 -18.42 -25.96
C LYS A 373 1.99 -17.60 -27.16
N GLU A 374 1.15 -16.71 -27.66
CA GLU A 374 1.51 -15.80 -28.75
C GLU A 374 2.66 -14.89 -28.33
N HIS A 375 2.56 -14.21 -27.18
CA HIS A 375 3.63 -13.39 -26.60
C HIS A 375 4.94 -14.15 -26.53
N VAL A 376 4.96 -15.34 -25.91
CA VAL A 376 6.14 -16.20 -25.80
C VAL A 376 6.73 -16.54 -27.18
N SER A 377 5.90 -16.80 -28.18
CA SER A 377 6.35 -17.16 -29.54
C SER A 377 6.94 -15.98 -30.33
N LEU A 378 6.42 -14.77 -30.08
CA LEU A 378 6.81 -13.53 -30.74
C LEU A 378 7.95 -12.83 -30.00
N TRP A 379 8.11 -13.07 -28.70
CA TRP A 379 9.16 -12.48 -27.89
C TRP A 379 10.53 -12.88 -28.45
N ARG A 380 11.32 -11.89 -28.84
CA ARG A 380 12.65 -12.10 -29.43
C ARG A 380 13.77 -12.00 -28.41
N GLY A 381 13.45 -11.70 -27.15
CA GLY A 381 14.43 -11.19 -26.20
C GLY A 381 15.02 -9.89 -26.70
N GLY A 382 15.77 -9.22 -25.84
CA GLY A 382 16.57 -8.10 -26.31
C GLY A 382 17.64 -8.62 -27.29
N THR A 383 17.32 -8.71 -28.58
CA THR A 383 18.26 -9.06 -29.65
C THR A 383 19.16 -7.90 -30.05
N GLU A 384 18.99 -6.73 -29.42
CA GLU A 384 19.97 -5.66 -29.55
C GLU A 384 21.19 -5.99 -28.68
N LYS A 385 22.40 -5.72 -29.18
CA LYS A 385 23.66 -5.93 -28.44
C LYS A 385 23.67 -5.37 -27.00
N LYS A 386 22.80 -4.41 -26.69
CA LYS A 386 22.71 -3.75 -25.39
C LYS A 386 22.14 -4.64 -24.28
N THR A 387 21.34 -5.65 -24.61
CA THR A 387 20.65 -6.50 -23.64
C THR A 387 21.44 -7.74 -23.26
N GLU A 388 22.39 -8.21 -24.09
CA GLU A 388 23.37 -9.24 -23.69
C GLU A 388 24.25 -8.81 -22.51
N GLU A 389 24.39 -7.49 -22.30
CA GLU A 389 25.18 -6.89 -21.23
C GLU A 389 24.37 -6.57 -19.96
N TYR A 390 23.05 -6.76 -19.98
CA TYR A 390 22.21 -6.52 -18.81
C TYR A 390 22.62 -7.43 -17.65
N LYS A 391 22.71 -6.83 -16.46
CA LYS A 391 22.94 -7.52 -15.19
C LYS A 391 21.95 -6.98 -14.19
N PRO A 392 21.17 -7.82 -13.48
CA PRO A 392 20.23 -7.34 -12.48
C PRO A 392 20.89 -6.40 -11.47
N ALA A 393 20.14 -5.40 -10.99
CA ALA A 393 20.66 -4.45 -9.99
C ALA A 393 21.22 -5.17 -8.75
N SER A 394 20.63 -6.29 -8.34
CA SER A 394 21.12 -7.15 -7.25
C SER A 394 22.54 -7.66 -7.51
N VAL A 395 22.86 -8.08 -8.74
CA VAL A 395 24.19 -8.51 -9.17
C VAL A 395 25.17 -7.33 -9.26
N MET A 396 24.71 -6.19 -9.79
CA MET A 396 25.52 -4.96 -9.84
C MET A 396 25.88 -4.45 -8.44
N ASN A 397 24.98 -4.63 -7.47
CA ASN A 397 25.19 -4.27 -6.07
C ASN A 397 26.11 -5.25 -5.33
N SER A 398 26.05 -6.56 -5.63
CA SER A 398 26.86 -7.58 -4.94
C SER A 398 28.32 -7.62 -5.41
N THR A 399 28.60 -7.18 -6.63
CA THR A 399 29.92 -7.30 -7.27
C THR A 399 30.88 -6.17 -6.89
N HIS A 400 30.47 -5.20 -6.06
CA HIS A 400 31.25 -4.00 -5.69
C HIS A 400 31.88 -3.29 -6.90
N VAL A 401 31.21 -3.35 -8.06
CA VAL A 401 31.73 -2.77 -9.30
C VAL A 401 31.87 -1.27 -9.13
N LYS A 402 32.99 -0.75 -9.65
CA LYS A 402 33.24 0.69 -9.77
C LYS A 402 32.12 1.33 -10.57
N ILE A 403 31.52 2.40 -10.02
CA ILE A 403 30.42 3.09 -10.69
C ILE A 403 31.01 4.05 -11.71
N SER A 404 30.61 3.89 -12.98
CA SER A 404 30.99 4.85 -14.01
C SER A 404 30.30 6.19 -13.79
N THR A 405 30.94 7.27 -14.22
CA THR A 405 30.33 8.60 -14.26
C THR A 405 29.45 8.79 -15.49
N ASN A 406 29.55 7.88 -16.47
CA ASN A 406 28.72 7.87 -17.68
C ASN A 406 27.48 6.99 -17.45
N PRO A 407 26.26 7.56 -17.37
CA PRO A 407 25.03 6.78 -17.23
C PRO A 407 24.75 5.83 -18.40
N GLU A 408 25.38 6.04 -19.56
CA GLU A 408 25.22 5.17 -20.73
C GLU A 408 25.88 3.79 -20.54
N GLU A 409 26.80 3.63 -19.58
CA GLU A 409 27.41 2.33 -19.26
C GLU A 409 26.49 1.39 -18.48
N TYR A 410 25.38 1.92 -17.96
CA TYR A 410 24.36 1.14 -17.27
C TYR A 410 22.97 1.61 -17.72
N PRO A 411 22.63 1.40 -19.01
CA PRO A 411 21.43 1.96 -19.63
C PRO A 411 20.12 1.45 -19.02
N HIS A 412 20.16 0.32 -18.33
CA HIS A 412 19.02 -0.32 -17.65
C HIS A 412 18.98 -0.06 -16.15
N HIS A 413 19.86 0.77 -15.60
CA HIS A 413 19.88 1.07 -14.18
C HIS A 413 19.77 2.56 -13.88
N SER A 414 19.23 2.84 -12.71
CA SER A 414 19.32 4.13 -12.04
C SER A 414 20.15 3.98 -10.78
N LEU A 415 20.67 5.10 -10.26
CA LEU A 415 21.42 5.12 -9.02
C LEU A 415 20.59 5.78 -7.93
N ILE A 416 20.64 5.16 -6.75
CA ILE A 416 20.11 5.73 -5.52
C ILE A 416 21.23 5.80 -4.47
N CYS A 417 21.20 6.87 -3.67
CA CYS A 417 22.19 7.16 -2.65
C CYS A 417 21.53 7.19 -1.27
N LYS A 418 22.11 6.46 -0.31
CA LYS A 418 21.63 6.42 1.07
C LYS A 418 22.05 7.68 1.82
N ARG A 419 21.09 8.54 2.04
CA ARG A 419 21.14 9.66 2.96
C ARG A 419 20.57 9.20 4.30
N ASP A 420 21.37 8.54 5.14
CA ASP A 420 20.99 8.36 6.56
C ASP A 420 20.64 9.74 7.16
N PRO A 421 19.89 9.83 8.28
CA PRO A 421 19.89 11.06 9.03
C PRO A 421 21.32 11.24 9.52
N PHE A 422 22.10 12.06 8.81
CA PHE A 422 23.32 12.64 9.37
C PHE A 422 22.89 13.18 10.73
N SER A 423 23.38 12.56 11.79
CA SER A 423 23.01 12.90 13.16
C SER A 423 23.19 14.41 13.34
N SER A 424 22.07 15.12 13.40
CA SER A 424 21.73 16.48 13.87
C SER A 424 22.76 17.61 13.95
N ASP A 425 24.06 17.42 13.80
CA ASP A 425 25.03 18.34 14.39
C ASP A 425 25.81 19.16 13.35
N GLU A 426 25.84 18.80 12.07
CA GLU A 426 26.69 19.51 11.07
C GLU A 426 26.08 19.66 9.65
N ILE A 427 24.75 19.71 9.50
CA ILE A 427 24.18 20.27 8.26
C ILE A 427 23.79 21.73 8.54
N PRO A 428 24.44 22.73 7.91
CA PRO A 428 24.03 24.12 8.05
C PRO A 428 22.58 24.26 7.58
N ASN A 429 21.73 24.85 8.42
CA ASN A 429 20.30 25.16 8.28
C ASN A 429 19.78 25.30 6.82
N LEU A 430 19.74 24.21 6.07
CA LEU A 430 18.96 24.11 4.85
C LEU A 430 17.56 23.74 5.32
N PRO A 431 16.53 24.50 4.92
CA PRO A 431 15.16 24.10 5.19
C PRO A 431 14.98 22.71 4.61
N ILE A 432 14.80 21.72 5.48
CA ILE A 432 14.43 20.37 5.05
C ILE A 432 13.03 20.52 4.48
N ILE A 433 12.93 20.70 3.16
CA ILE A 433 11.67 20.63 2.41
C ILE A 433 11.32 19.15 2.30
N GLU A 434 11.11 18.48 3.44
CA GLU A 434 10.26 17.31 3.48
C GLU A 434 8.89 17.81 3.93
N GLU A 435 8.07 18.22 2.95
CA GLU A 435 6.61 18.27 3.13
C GLU A 435 6.11 16.83 3.33
N TYR A 436 6.39 16.24 4.50
CA TYR A 436 5.35 15.51 5.24
C TYR A 436 4.56 16.58 6.00
N SER A 437 3.91 17.47 5.26
CA SER A 437 3.30 18.71 5.76
C SER A 437 2.17 18.50 6.77
N GLY A 438 1.78 17.26 7.09
CA GLY A 438 0.79 16.94 8.10
C GLY A 438 1.32 16.40 9.44
N LEU A 439 2.60 16.03 9.56
CA LEU A 439 3.16 15.45 10.80
C LEU A 439 4.12 16.45 11.45
N GLY A 440 3.61 17.35 12.28
CA GLY A 440 4.46 18.24 13.11
C GLY A 440 5.44 17.45 13.99
N ASP A 441 6.40 18.15 14.63
CA ASP A 441 7.45 17.61 15.53
C ASP A 441 6.90 16.99 16.84
N SER A 442 6.00 16.03 16.66
CA SER A 442 5.36 15.23 17.68
C SER A 442 6.22 14.01 17.97
N GLU A 443 6.10 13.47 19.18
CA GLU A 443 6.73 12.20 19.54
C GLU A 443 6.27 11.07 18.60
N GLU A 444 5.04 11.13 18.08
CA GLU A 444 4.54 10.23 17.05
C GLU A 444 5.25 10.41 15.71
N ALA A 445 5.49 11.64 15.24
CA ALA A 445 6.26 11.87 14.03
C ALA A 445 7.69 11.34 14.19
N ARG A 446 8.31 11.52 15.37
CA ARG A 446 9.62 10.95 15.68
C ARG A 446 9.61 9.42 15.81
N ASN A 447 8.53 8.83 16.33
CA ASN A 447 8.37 7.38 16.42
C ASN A 447 8.07 6.75 15.06
N LEU A 448 7.20 7.36 14.26
CA LEU A 448 7.02 7.02 12.85
C LEU A 448 8.33 7.22 12.09
N GLN A 449 9.10 8.28 12.37
CA GLN A 449 10.39 8.54 11.73
C GLN A 449 11.47 7.54 12.13
N LYS A 450 11.52 7.08 13.39
CA LYS A 450 12.38 5.97 13.83
C LYS A 450 11.96 4.65 13.20
N LEU A 451 10.65 4.41 13.06
CA LEU A 451 10.11 3.14 12.60
C LEU A 451 10.12 3.00 11.07
N TYR A 452 9.83 4.07 10.34
CA TYR A 452 10.18 4.22 8.92
C TYR A 452 11.69 4.43 8.71
N GLY A 453 12.44 4.74 9.77
CA GLY A 453 13.89 4.78 9.75
C GLY A 453 14.51 3.40 9.48
N ASP A 454 13.80 2.33 9.86
CA ASP A 454 14.10 0.94 9.49
C ASP A 454 13.62 0.58 8.08
N ASN A 455 12.75 1.39 7.45
CA ASN A 455 12.48 1.22 6.04
C ASN A 455 13.72 1.73 5.30
N GLN A 456 14.62 0.80 4.96
CA GLN A 456 15.88 1.10 4.31
C GLN A 456 15.67 2.07 3.14
N TYR A 457 14.58 1.95 2.38
CA TYR A 457 14.19 2.75 1.20
C TYR A 457 13.92 4.23 1.49
N ARG A 458 13.53 4.61 2.72
CA ARG A 458 13.30 6.02 3.10
C ARG A 458 14.55 6.87 2.86
N TRP A 459 15.70 6.31 3.18
CA TRP A 459 16.97 7.00 3.12
C TRP A 459 17.60 6.96 1.73
N TRP A 460 17.03 6.26 0.76
CA TRP A 460 17.58 6.24 -0.59
C TRP A 460 16.93 7.32 -1.45
N TRP A 461 17.78 8.13 -2.06
CA TRP A 461 17.38 9.24 -2.93
C TRP A 461 17.95 9.03 -4.32
N PRO A 462 17.22 9.39 -5.39
CA PRO A 462 17.79 9.41 -6.73
C PRO A 462 19.08 10.22 -6.73
N CYS A 463 20.13 9.70 -7.35
CA CYS A 463 21.41 10.39 -7.40
C CYS A 463 22.16 10.15 -8.72
N LYS A 464 23.12 11.02 -8.99
CA LYS A 464 24.09 10.90 -10.08
C LYS A 464 25.49 10.92 -9.51
N VAL A 465 26.34 10.02 -9.98
CA VAL A 465 27.78 10.05 -9.73
C VAL A 465 28.41 11.03 -10.71
N ASN A 466 29.05 12.08 -10.20
CA ASN A 466 29.70 13.10 -11.01
C ASN A 466 31.13 12.70 -11.37
N ASP A 467 31.90 12.27 -10.37
CA ASP A 467 33.28 11.82 -10.50
C ASP A 467 33.68 10.90 -9.32
N MET A 468 34.84 10.25 -9.46
CA MET A 468 35.47 9.53 -8.34
C MET A 468 36.11 10.54 -7.39
N GLY A 469 35.90 10.34 -6.09
CA GLY A 469 36.56 11.10 -5.04
C GLY A 469 38.05 10.79 -4.95
N THR A 470 38.70 11.32 -3.92
CA THR A 470 40.15 11.14 -3.71
C THR A 470 40.53 9.71 -3.31
N ASP A 471 39.54 8.90 -2.95
CA ASP A 471 39.65 7.50 -2.56
C ASP A 471 38.83 6.65 -3.56
N LEU A 472 39.38 5.52 -4.02
CA LEU A 472 38.77 4.67 -5.05
C LEU A 472 37.41 4.09 -4.63
N GLU A 473 37.09 4.12 -3.34
CA GLU A 473 35.81 3.68 -2.78
C GLU A 473 34.82 4.83 -2.49
N LYS A 474 35.15 6.06 -2.92
CA LYS A 474 34.33 7.24 -2.67
C LYS A 474 34.03 8.00 -3.96
N TYR A 475 32.86 8.62 -4.03
CA TYR A 475 32.34 9.29 -5.22
C TYR A 475 31.82 10.67 -4.86
N ASN A 476 31.98 11.63 -5.77
CA ASN A 476 31.27 12.89 -5.65
C ASN A 476 29.90 12.71 -6.30
N VAL A 477 28.83 12.87 -5.52
CA VAL A 477 27.46 12.55 -5.95
C VAL A 477 26.57 13.78 -5.87
N THR A 478 25.68 13.95 -6.85
CA THR A 478 24.56 14.87 -6.77
C THR A 478 23.31 14.08 -6.40
N ILE A 479 22.68 14.46 -5.30
CA ILE A 479 21.43 13.89 -4.83
C ILE A 479 20.28 14.77 -5.34
N TYR A 480 19.26 14.14 -5.91
CA TYR A 480 18.08 14.80 -6.44
C TYR A 480 16.88 14.67 -5.48
N GLN A 481 15.92 15.59 -5.61
CA GLN A 481 14.62 15.46 -4.95
C GLN A 481 13.86 14.25 -5.51
N LYS A 482 13.18 13.50 -4.65
CA LYS A 482 12.35 12.34 -5.04
C LYS A 482 11.17 12.72 -5.95
N ALA A 483 10.57 13.88 -5.72
CA ALA A 483 9.41 14.38 -6.46
C ALA A 483 9.58 15.89 -6.73
N PRO A 484 10.45 16.25 -7.70
CA PRO A 484 10.72 17.66 -8.02
C PRO A 484 9.47 18.30 -8.64
N LYS A 485 9.10 19.51 -8.18
CA LYS A 485 7.97 20.27 -8.74
C LYS A 485 8.29 20.82 -10.15
N SER A 486 9.56 20.95 -10.49
CA SER A 486 10.04 21.38 -11.81
C SER A 486 11.43 20.80 -12.11
N ALA A 487 11.84 20.78 -13.38
CA ALA A 487 13.19 20.34 -13.77
C ALA A 487 14.31 21.17 -13.09
N SER A 488 14.06 22.45 -12.81
CA SER A 488 14.98 23.34 -12.10
C SER A 488 15.10 23.04 -10.60
N ASP A 489 14.12 22.38 -9.98
CA ASP A 489 14.11 22.06 -8.55
C ASP A 489 14.70 20.69 -8.24
N GLN A 490 15.31 20.03 -9.22
CA GLN A 490 15.74 18.64 -9.08
C GLN A 490 16.90 18.44 -8.13
N VAL A 491 17.88 19.34 -8.10
CA VAL A 491 19.11 19.13 -7.32
C VAL A 491 18.87 19.50 -5.86
N LEU A 492 18.99 18.52 -4.98
CA LEU A 492 18.87 18.72 -3.55
C LEU A 492 20.21 19.18 -2.95
N LEU A 493 21.30 18.46 -3.24
CA LEU A 493 22.64 18.74 -2.73
C LEU A 493 23.71 17.91 -3.47
N THR A 494 24.96 18.37 -3.41
CA THR A 494 26.13 17.63 -3.90
C THR A 494 27.02 17.25 -2.71
N ILE A 495 27.32 15.95 -2.56
CA ILE A 495 28.20 15.44 -1.50
C ILE A 495 29.53 15.01 -2.11
N LEU A 496 30.62 15.47 -1.50
CA LEU A 496 31.96 15.01 -1.85
C LEU A 496 32.34 13.76 -1.05
N ASN A 497 33.11 12.86 -1.67
CA ASN A 497 33.64 11.65 -1.02
C ASN A 497 32.54 10.73 -0.42
N PHE A 498 31.41 10.59 -1.11
CA PHE A 498 30.30 9.74 -0.74
C PHE A 498 30.65 8.24 -0.85
N PRO A 499 30.46 7.41 0.19
CA PRO A 499 30.93 6.02 0.17
C PRO A 499 30.20 5.12 -0.85
N ARG A 500 30.94 4.25 -1.55
CA ARG A 500 30.40 3.29 -2.53
C ARG A 500 29.29 2.41 -1.97
N ASN A 501 29.44 1.94 -0.73
CA ASN A 501 28.47 1.07 -0.07
C ASN A 501 27.15 1.78 0.29
N GLN A 502 27.11 3.11 0.17
CA GLN A 502 25.91 3.93 0.29
C GLN A 502 25.31 4.28 -1.08
N ILE A 503 25.83 3.75 -2.18
CA ILE A 503 25.26 3.90 -3.52
C ILE A 503 24.78 2.53 -3.99
N ARG A 504 23.55 2.46 -4.49
CA ARG A 504 22.96 1.23 -5.05
C ARG A 504 22.48 1.48 -6.47
N PHE A 505 22.66 0.47 -7.30
CA PHE A 505 21.90 0.31 -8.53
C PHE A 505 20.49 -0.11 -8.18
N VAL A 506 19.53 0.42 -8.92
CA VAL A 506 18.15 -0.08 -9.01
C VAL A 506 17.86 -0.29 -10.49
N ASP A 507 17.09 -1.31 -10.83
CA ASP A 507 16.68 -1.51 -12.21
C ASP A 507 15.79 -0.34 -12.64
N ARG A 508 15.94 0.12 -13.89
CA ARG A 508 15.00 1.11 -14.45
C ARG A 508 13.61 0.50 -14.55
N LYS A 509 12.60 1.33 -14.77
CA LYS A 509 11.21 0.87 -14.79
C LYS A 509 10.95 -0.01 -16.01
N TYR A 510 10.09 -1.01 -15.86
CA TYR A 510 9.56 -1.73 -17.03
C TYR A 510 8.73 -0.82 -17.94
N SER A 511 8.13 0.25 -17.41
CA SER A 511 7.42 1.27 -18.20
C SER A 511 8.34 2.17 -19.04
N SER A 512 9.67 2.03 -18.91
CA SER A 512 10.67 2.79 -19.68
C SER A 512 11.39 1.98 -20.76
N ASP A 513 11.15 0.66 -20.77
CA ASP A 513 11.55 -0.26 -21.83
C ASP A 513 10.45 -0.26 -22.92
#